data_AF-A0A133ZMH5-F1
#
_entry.id   AF-A0A133ZMH5-F1
#
_cell.length_a   1.000
_cell.length_b   1.000
_cell.length_c   1.000
_cell.angle_alpha   90.00
_cell.angle_beta   90.00
_cell.angle_gamma   90.00
#
_symmetry.space_group_name_H-M   'P 1'
#
loop_
_entity.id
_entity.type
_entity.pdbx_description
1 polymer ?
#
loop_
_entity_poly.entity_id
_entity_poly.type
_entity_poly.pdbx_seq_one_letter_code
_entity_poly.pdbx_strand_id
1 'polypeptide(L)'
;MEHAQGHNCGACTSPEVQALFCELLDENTSRARTLEIREHIAQCQECSERLAAEEIVRAMVRKCCGGAQAPEQLRQKITIEISRTEVRWTQ
;
A
#
# COMPACT_ATOMS: atom_id res chain seq x y z
N MET A 1 -11.46 -36.24 -14.78
CA MET A 1 -11.10 -34.87 -15.20
C MET A 1 -12.04 -33.97 -14.44
N GLU A 2 -11.65 -33.61 -13.22
CA GLU A 2 -12.52 -33.01 -12.21
C GLU A 2 -12.43 -31.48 -12.29
N HIS A 3 -13.58 -30.84 -12.25
CA HIS A 3 -13.74 -29.41 -12.53
C HIS A 3 -12.99 -28.56 -11.49
N ALA A 4 -12.02 -27.76 -11.94
CA ALA A 4 -11.35 -26.74 -11.14
C ALA A 4 -12.39 -25.70 -10.68
N GLN A 5 -12.96 -25.89 -9.49
CA GLN A 5 -13.85 -24.95 -8.85
C GLN A 5 -13.02 -23.78 -8.32
N GLY A 6 -12.94 -22.70 -9.10
CA GLY A 6 -12.40 -21.43 -8.65
C GLY A 6 -13.16 -20.96 -7.42
N HIS A 7 -12.50 -20.95 -6.27
CA HIS A 7 -13.06 -20.39 -5.04
C HIS A 7 -13.17 -18.86 -5.21
N ASN A 8 -14.40 -18.39 -5.41
CA ASN A 8 -14.75 -16.98 -5.49
C ASN A 8 -15.56 -16.61 -4.23
N CYS A 9 -15.17 -15.54 -3.52
CA CYS A 9 -15.82 -15.14 -2.27
C CYS A 9 -17.18 -14.43 -2.47
N GLY A 10 -17.69 -14.32 -3.70
CA GLY A 10 -18.99 -13.70 -4.03
C GLY A 10 -19.01 -12.16 -3.92
N ALA A 11 -17.99 -11.57 -3.31
CA ALA A 11 -17.86 -10.13 -3.08
C ALA A 11 -16.53 -9.58 -3.62
N CYS A 12 -15.92 -10.23 -4.63
CA CYS A 12 -14.58 -9.86 -5.08
C CYS A 12 -14.49 -8.37 -5.44
N THR A 13 -15.47 -7.81 -6.15
CA THR A 13 -15.50 -6.39 -6.59
C THR A 13 -16.06 -5.43 -5.54
N SER A 14 -16.25 -5.88 -4.30
CA SER A 14 -16.83 -5.04 -3.27
C SER A 14 -15.84 -3.98 -2.75
N PRO A 15 -16.34 -2.84 -2.25
CA PRO A 15 -15.49 -1.79 -1.71
C PRO A 15 -14.69 -2.26 -0.48
N GLU A 16 -15.17 -3.25 0.26
CA GLU A 16 -14.47 -3.84 1.40
C GLU A 16 -13.18 -4.56 0.95
N VAL A 17 -13.24 -5.37 -0.11
CA VAL A 17 -12.06 -6.03 -0.67
C VAL A 17 -11.07 -4.99 -1.21
N GLN A 18 -11.57 -3.94 -1.86
CA GLN A 18 -10.72 -2.85 -2.34
C GLN A 18 -10.02 -2.12 -1.18
N ALA A 19 -10.73 -1.89 -0.06
CA ALA A 19 -10.13 -1.27 1.12
C ALA A 19 -9.01 -2.14 1.70
N LEU A 20 -9.18 -3.47 1.73
CA LEU A 20 -8.15 -4.41 2.15
C LEU A 20 -6.93 -4.38 1.22
N PHE A 21 -7.12 -4.23 -0.10
CA PHE A 21 -6.00 -4.07 -1.04
C PHE A 21 -5.24 -2.78 -0.78
N CYS A 22 -5.96 -1.66 -0.58
CA CYS A 22 -5.36 -0.38 -0.24
C CYS A 22 -4.56 -0.46 1.07
N GLU A 23 -5.15 -1.05 2.12
CA GLU A 23 -4.49 -1.27 3.41
C GLU A 23 -3.25 -2.15 3.23
N LEU A 24 -3.35 -3.27 2.52
CA LEU A 24 -2.23 -4.19 2.31
C LEU A 24 -1.07 -3.55 1.54
N LEU A 25 -1.39 -2.71 0.56
CA LEU A 25 -0.41 -2.04 -0.28
C LEU A 25 0.10 -0.73 0.34
N ASP A 26 -0.43 -0.28 1.48
CA ASP A 26 0.09 0.89 2.19
C ASP A 26 1.42 0.58 2.88
N GLU A 27 2.35 1.54 2.89
CA GLU A 27 3.67 1.37 3.49
C GLU A 27 3.68 1.48 5.02
N ASN A 28 2.62 2.05 5.60
CA ASN A 28 2.43 2.21 7.04
C ASN A 28 1.68 1.02 7.68
N THR A 29 1.29 0.01 6.90
CA THR A 29 0.57 -1.15 7.42
C THR A 29 1.50 -2.08 8.20
N SER A 30 1.08 -2.44 9.41
CA SER A 30 1.88 -3.31 10.28
C SER A 30 2.03 -4.72 9.70
N ARG A 31 3.18 -5.36 9.96
CA ARG A 31 3.47 -6.71 9.46
C ARG A 31 2.43 -7.75 9.87
N ALA A 32 1.91 -7.67 11.10
CA ALA A 32 0.86 -8.57 11.58
C ALA A 32 -0.40 -8.43 10.71
N ARG A 33 -0.81 -7.18 10.49
CA ARG A 33 -1.98 -6.85 9.67
C ARG A 33 -1.81 -7.24 8.20
N THR A 34 -0.64 -7.02 7.62
CA THR A 34 -0.29 -7.48 6.28
C THR A 34 -0.50 -8.99 6.13
N LEU A 35 -0.09 -9.78 7.12
CA LEU A 35 -0.22 -11.24 7.07
C LEU A 35 -1.69 -11.66 7.13
N GLU A 36 -2.47 -11.08 8.06
CA GLU A 36 -3.91 -11.34 8.19
C GLU A 36 -4.66 -11.07 6.87
N ILE A 37 -4.39 -9.93 6.24
CA ILE A 37 -5.06 -9.54 4.99
C ILE A 37 -4.66 -10.50 3.85
N ARG A 38 -3.37 -10.87 3.76
CA ARG A 38 -2.92 -11.84 2.75
C ARG A 38 -3.58 -13.20 2.92
N GLU A 39 -3.71 -13.69 4.15
CA GLU A 39 -4.38 -14.96 4.43
C GLU A 39 -5.87 -14.91 4.06
N HIS A 40 -6.55 -13.81 4.35
CA HIS A 40 -7.94 -13.62 3.94
C HIS A 40 -8.10 -13.61 2.40
N ILE A 41 -7.24 -12.88 1.68
CA ILE A 41 -7.28 -12.81 0.22
C ILE A 41 -6.98 -14.17 -0.43
N ALA A 42 -6.07 -14.95 0.16
CA ALA A 42 -5.70 -16.28 -0.33
C ALA A 42 -6.84 -17.31 -0.33
N GLN A 43 -7.93 -17.04 0.42
CA GLN A 43 -9.14 -17.87 0.41
C GLN A 43 -9.95 -17.73 -0.89
N CYS A 44 -9.65 -16.72 -1.71
CA CYS A 44 -10.33 -16.44 -2.96
C CYS A 44 -9.31 -16.31 -4.11
N GLN A 45 -9.44 -17.18 -5.11
CA GLN A 45 -8.54 -17.21 -6.27
C GLN A 45 -8.62 -15.89 -7.06
N GLU A 46 -9.84 -15.40 -7.32
CA GLU A 46 -10.08 -14.15 -8.05
C GLU A 46 -9.46 -12.94 -7.34
N CYS A 47 -9.60 -12.85 -6.01
CA CYS A 47 -9.00 -11.77 -5.24
C CYS A 47 -7.47 -11.85 -5.25
N SER A 48 -6.91 -13.07 -5.21
CA SER A 48 -5.45 -13.28 -5.26
C SER A 48 -4.86 -12.85 -6.61
N GLU A 49 -5.51 -13.21 -7.72
CA GLU A 49 -5.09 -12.80 -9.07
C GLU A 49 -5.18 -11.29 -9.26
N ARG A 50 -6.26 -10.67 -8.75
CA ARG A 50 -6.40 -9.21 -8.79
C ARG A 50 -5.35 -8.49 -7.96
N LEU A 51 -5.05 -8.97 -6.75
CA LEU A 51 -3.99 -8.40 -5.92
C LEU A 51 -2.64 -8.45 -6.65
N ALA A 52 -2.33 -9.56 -7.34
CA ALA A 52 -1.09 -9.66 -8.12
C ALA A 52 -1.04 -8.62 -9.25
N ALA A 53 -2.15 -8.37 -9.94
CA ALA A 53 -2.24 -7.33 -10.95
C ALA A 53 -2.00 -5.92 -10.35
N GLU A 54 -2.60 -5.62 -9.20
CA GLU A 54 -2.41 -4.36 -8.47
C GLU A 54 -0.96 -4.16 -8.03
N GLU A 55 -0.29 -5.20 -7.53
CA GLU A 55 1.13 -5.15 -7.15
C GLU A 55 2.02 -4.81 -8.35
N ILE A 56 1.75 -5.39 -9.52
CA ILE A 56 2.45 -5.11 -10.78
C ILE A 56 2.26 -3.65 -11.19
N VAL A 57 1.02 -3.18 -11.23
CA VAL A 57 0.71 -1.79 -11.60
C VAL A 57 1.39 -0.82 -10.63
N ARG A 58 1.30 -1.07 -9.32
CA ARG A 58 1.95 -0.22 -8.30
C ARG A 58 3.47 -0.20 -8.46
N ALA A 59 4.08 -1.34 -8.81
CA ALA A 59 5.52 -1.41 -9.10
C ALA A 59 5.91 -0.58 -10.33
N MET A 60 5.10 -0.64 -11.40
CA MET A 60 5.29 0.20 -12.59
C MET A 60 5.19 1.69 -12.25
N VAL A 61 4.14 2.10 -11.52
CA VAL A 61 3.95 3.49 -11.10
C VAL A 61 5.11 3.99 -10.26
N ARG A 62 5.57 3.21 -9.27
CA ARG A 62 6.76 3.57 -8.47
C ARG A 62 8.01 3.77 -9.32
N LYS A 63 8.21 2.93 -10.33
CA LYS A 63 9.37 3.06 -11.24
C LYS A 63 9.29 4.34 -12.07
N CYS A 64 8.10 4.69 -12.57
CA CYS A 64 7.90 5.88 -13.40
C CYS A 64 7.91 7.18 -12.58
N CYS A 65 7.35 7.17 -11.37
CA CYS A 65 7.09 8.37 -10.58
C CYS A 65 8.05 8.55 -9.39
N GLY A 66 8.76 7.50 -8.95
CA GLY A 66 9.65 7.54 -7.78
C GLY A 66 11.03 8.16 -8.03
N GLY A 67 11.36 8.46 -9.29
CA GLY A 67 12.65 9.05 -9.68
C GLY A 67 12.69 10.59 -9.66
N ALA A 68 11.58 11.27 -9.42
CA ALA A 68 11.54 12.72 -9.33
C ALA A 68 12.22 13.18 -8.04
N GLN A 69 13.53 13.41 -8.10
CA GLN A 69 14.24 14.03 -6.99
C GLN A 69 13.66 15.42 -6.74
N ALA A 70 13.17 15.67 -5.51
CA ALA A 70 12.68 16.98 -5.11
C ALA A 70 13.74 18.05 -5.42
N PRO A 71 13.38 19.25 -5.93
CA PRO A 71 14.36 20.30 -6.20
C PRO A 71 15.24 20.57 -4.97
N GLU A 72 16.55 20.72 -5.18
CA GLU A 72 17.53 20.87 -4.09
C GLU A 72 17.17 22.02 -3.13
N GLN A 73 16.69 23.13 -3.68
CA GLN A 73 16.23 24.27 -2.87
C GLN A 73 15.08 23.92 -1.92
N LEU A 74 14.15 23.08 -2.36
CA LEU A 74 13.02 22.65 -1.52
C LEU A 74 13.50 21.69 -0.43
N ARG A 75 14.41 20.76 -0.77
CA ARG A 75 15.03 19.86 0.21
C ARG A 75 15.74 20.63 1.31
N GLN A 76 16.60 21.58 0.93
CA GLN A 76 17.35 22.41 1.87
C GLN A 76 16.42 23.18 2.83
N LYS A 77 15.36 23.82 2.29
CA LYS A 77 14.37 24.52 3.11
C LYS A 77 13.69 23.59 4.12
N ILE A 78 13.21 22.43 3.66
CA ILE A 78 12.54 21.45 4.53
C ILE A 78 13.51 20.96 5.62
N THR A 79 14.76 20.63 5.27
CA THR A 79 15.77 20.19 6.23
C THR A 79 16.02 21.22 7.33
N ILE A 80 16.12 22.50 6.97
CA ILE A 80 16.28 23.58 7.96
C ILE A 80 15.07 23.62 8.90
N GLU A 81 13.85 23.67 8.36
CA GLU A 81 12.63 23.79 9.16
C GLU A 81 12.42 22.60 10.10
N ILE A 82 12.63 21.36 9.65
CA ILE A 82 12.46 20.17 10.51
C ILE A 82 13.55 20.08 11.60
N SER A 83 14.74 20.63 11.37
CA SER A 83 15.83 20.64 12.35
C SER A 83 15.69 21.74 13.40
N ARG A 84 14.78 22.69 13.18
CA ARG A 84 14.58 23.84 14.06
C ARG A 84 13.92 23.42 15.36
N THR A 85 14.65 23.54 16.47
CA THR A 85 14.11 23.34 17.82
C THR A 85 13.74 24.71 18.42
N GLU A 86 12.46 24.93 18.73
CA GLU A 86 12.00 26.14 19.43
C GLU A 86 11.92 25.85 20.94
N VAL A 87 12.71 26.57 21.74
CA VAL A 87 12.63 26.49 23.20
C VAL A 87 11.64 27.54 23.68
N ARG A 88 10.49 27.09 24.22
CA ARG A 88 9.49 27.97 24.81
C ARG A 88 9.55 27.85 26.33
N TRP A 89 10.00 28.91 26.98
CA TRP A 89 9.94 29.04 28.43
C TRP A 89 8.57 29.58 28.82
N THR A 90 7.85 28.85 29.67
CA THR A 90 6.61 29.31 30.30
C THR A 90 6.93 29.86 31.68
N GLN A 91 6.52 31.10 31.93
CA GLN A 91 6.66 31.81 33.21
C GLN A 91 5.49 31.52 34.14
#